data_AF-A0A2T6KDY1-F1
#
_entry.id   AF-A0A2T6KDY1-F1
#
_cell.length_a   1.000
_cell.length_b   1.000
_cell.length_c   1.000
_cell.angle_alpha   90.00
_cell.angle_beta   90.00
_cell.angle_gamma   90.00
#
_symmetry.space_group_name_H-M   'P 1'
#
loop_
_entity.id
_entity.type
_entity.pdbx_description
1 polymer ?
#
loop_
_entity_poly.entity_id
_entity_poly.type
_entity_poly.pdbx_seq_one_letter_code
_entity_poly.pdbx_strand_id
1 'polypeptide(L)'
;MFDQSPVCYLFSNTDFRVCDGVARGDPLACSDALVMDDIYQFSTDAVPVGSLGLGAAADSQPESRLTFMTQHGRLVDILVVPSKSGILRFLPLSTLDEKHRYRLIAAQTVGLEDAFANFATSGRKQLQSV
;
A
#
# COMPACT_ATOMS: atom_id res chain seq x y z
N MET A 1 24.48 -17.75 -3.86
CA MET A 1 24.28 -16.31 -3.62
C MET A 1 22.77 -16.11 -3.64
N PHE A 2 22.13 -16.01 -2.48
CA PHE A 2 20.67 -15.88 -2.43
C PHE A 2 20.30 -14.47 -2.88
N ASP A 3 19.52 -14.39 -3.94
CA ASP A 3 18.91 -13.16 -4.43
C ASP A 3 17.96 -12.63 -3.34
N GLN A 4 18.45 -11.73 -2.49
CA GLN A 4 17.63 -10.99 -1.53
C GLN A 4 16.93 -9.82 -2.23
N SER A 5 16.30 -10.10 -3.37
CA SER A 5 15.41 -9.13 -3.99
C SER A 5 14.33 -8.75 -2.98
N PRO A 6 14.07 -7.45 -2.74
CA PRO A 6 13.06 -7.03 -1.78
C PRO A 6 11.72 -7.62 -2.20
N VAL A 7 11.12 -8.44 -1.34
CA VAL A 7 9.80 -9.01 -1.57
C VAL A 7 8.78 -8.06 -0.96
N CYS A 8 7.89 -7.51 -1.78
CA CYS A 8 6.79 -6.68 -1.31
C CYS A 8 5.54 -7.55 -1.19
N TYR A 9 4.88 -7.54 -0.02
CA TYR A 9 3.68 -8.34 0.23
C TYR A 9 2.42 -7.61 -0.22
N LEU A 10 1.50 -8.33 -0.85
CA LEU A 10 0.18 -7.85 -1.23
C LEU A 10 -0.82 -8.17 -0.14
N PHE A 11 -1.69 -7.22 0.18
CA PHE A 11 -2.77 -7.38 1.15
C PHE A 11 -4.13 -7.18 0.49
N SER A 12 -5.16 -7.79 1.07
CA SER A 12 -6.53 -7.65 0.57
C SER A 12 -7.07 -6.26 0.88
N ASN A 13 -7.95 -5.75 0.01
CA ASN A 13 -8.67 -4.52 0.32
C ASN A 13 -9.55 -4.63 1.57
N THR A 14 -10.01 -5.84 1.89
CA THR A 14 -10.81 -6.11 3.08
C THR A 14 -10.06 -5.89 4.38
N ASP A 15 -8.73 -5.88 4.32
CA ASP A 15 -7.83 -5.65 5.46
C ASP A 15 -7.61 -4.16 5.73
N PHE A 16 -8.04 -3.29 4.81
CA PHE A 16 -7.98 -1.84 4.92
C PHE A 16 -9.38 -1.26 5.07
N ARG A 17 -9.69 -0.72 6.25
CA ARG A 17 -11.02 -0.16 6.55
C ARG A 17 -10.92 1.27 7.04
N VAL A 18 -11.87 2.10 6.64
CA VAL A 18 -12.05 3.43 7.22
C VAL A 18 -12.62 3.27 8.63
N CYS A 19 -11.84 3.64 9.64
CA CYS A 19 -12.27 3.57 11.03
C CYS A 19 -12.87 4.89 11.52
N ASP A 20 -12.49 6.01 10.91
CA ASP A 20 -12.96 7.36 11.20
C ASP A 20 -12.92 8.19 9.90
N GLY A 21 -13.99 8.92 9.60
CA GLY A 21 -14.15 9.61 8.31
C GLY A 21 -15.54 9.45 7.67
N VAL A 22 -15.66 9.94 6.44
CA VAL A 22 -16.93 9.95 5.68
C VAL A 22 -17.29 8.56 5.17
N ALA A 23 -16.31 7.77 4.72
CA ALA A 23 -16.53 6.42 4.18
C ALA A 23 -16.43 5.30 5.25
N ARG A 24 -16.82 5.59 6.50
CA ARG A 24 -16.61 4.70 7.65
C ARG A 24 -17.22 3.31 7.48
N GLY A 25 -16.42 2.28 7.75
CA GLY A 25 -16.83 0.87 7.85
C GLY A 25 -16.61 0.04 6.59
N ASP A 26 -16.58 0.68 5.42
CA ASP A 26 -16.41 0.00 4.15
C ASP A 26 -14.92 -0.26 3.84
N PRO A 27 -14.60 -1.41 3.22
CA PRO A 27 -13.27 -1.67 2.67
C PRO A 27 -13.05 -0.79 1.44
N LEU A 28 -11.82 -0.37 1.19
CA LEU A 28 -11.53 0.49 0.05
C LEU A 28 -11.80 -0.26 -1.27
N ALA A 29 -12.75 0.24 -2.07
CA ALA A 29 -13.14 -0.35 -3.36
C ALA A 29 -12.73 0.53 -4.56
N CYS A 30 -12.65 -0.08 -5.74
CA CYS A 30 -12.22 0.61 -6.97
C CYS A 30 -13.18 1.72 -7.43
N SER A 31 -14.43 1.63 -7.02
CA SER A 31 -15.48 2.62 -7.31
C SER A 31 -15.61 3.71 -6.26
N ASP A 32 -14.85 3.63 -5.16
CA ASP A 32 -15.02 4.56 -4.06
C ASP A 32 -14.39 5.91 -4.41
N ALA A 33 -15.16 6.97 -4.16
CA ALA A 33 -14.60 8.30 -4.11
C ALA A 33 -13.64 8.35 -2.91
N LEU A 34 -12.34 8.42 -3.19
CA LEU A 34 -11.32 8.55 -2.15
C LEU A 34 -11.51 9.87 -1.40
N VAL A 35 -11.94 9.77 -0.13
CA VAL A 35 -12.13 10.94 0.73
C VAL A 35 -10.82 11.27 1.42
N MET A 36 -10.29 12.46 1.16
CA MET A 36 -9.11 12.95 1.86
C MET A 36 -9.41 13.13 3.36
N ASP A 37 -8.39 12.95 4.19
CA ASP A 37 -8.46 12.97 5.66
C ASP A 37 -9.22 11.82 6.33
N ASP A 38 -9.82 10.90 5.56
CA ASP A 38 -10.32 9.64 6.11
C ASP A 38 -9.17 8.85 6.76
N ILE A 39 -9.47 8.27 7.91
CA ILE A 39 -8.53 7.50 8.71
C ILE A 39 -8.80 6.02 8.49
N TYR A 40 -7.78 5.36 7.98
CA TYR A 40 -7.76 3.94 7.70
C TYR A 40 -7.06 3.20 8.82
N GLN A 41 -7.54 1.99 9.08
CA GLN A 41 -6.89 1.05 9.98
C GLN A 41 -6.63 -0.25 9.23
N PHE A 42 -5.41 -0.74 9.38
CA PHE A 42 -5.02 -2.04 8.90
C PHE A 42 -5.43 -3.12 9.91
N SER A 43 -6.07 -4.18 9.42
CA SER A 43 -6.49 -5.32 10.25
C SER A 43 -5.27 -6.00 10.89
N THR A 44 -5.42 -6.41 12.15
CA THR A 44 -4.38 -7.19 12.86
C THR A 44 -4.30 -8.63 12.37
N ASP A 45 -5.33 -9.11 11.69
CA ASP A 45 -5.41 -10.48 11.17
C ASP A 45 -5.08 -10.53 9.67
N ALA A 46 -4.53 -9.45 9.12
CA ALA A 46 -4.22 -9.35 7.71
C ALA A 46 -3.08 -10.31 7.36
N VAL A 47 -3.35 -11.22 6.43
CA VAL A 47 -2.36 -12.18 5.93
C VAL A 47 -2.00 -11.79 4.49
N PRO A 48 -0.71 -11.79 4.11
CA PRO A 48 -0.32 -11.56 2.73
C PRO A 48 -1.07 -12.51 1.78
N VAL A 49 -1.80 -11.94 0.81
CA VAL A 49 -2.50 -12.69 -0.24
C VAL A 49 -1.60 -13.02 -1.43
N GLY A 50 -0.37 -12.50 -1.42
CA GLY A 50 0.64 -12.74 -2.43
C GLY A 50 1.88 -11.89 -2.19
N SER A 51 2.84 -12.02 -3.09
CA SER A 51 4.06 -11.21 -3.09
C SER A 51 4.40 -10.76 -4.50
N LEU A 52 4.89 -9.53 -4.62
CA LEU A 52 5.34 -8.94 -5.88
C LEU A 52 6.87 -8.80 -5.80
N GLY A 53 7.57 -9.54 -6.65
CA GLY A 53 9.02 -9.41 -6.81
C GLY A 53 9.34 -8.20 -7.68
N LEU A 54 10.27 -7.35 -7.24
CA LEU A 54 10.80 -6.27 -8.08
C LEU A 54 11.49 -6.87 -9.32
N GLY A 55 10.80 -6.86 -10.46
CA GLY A 55 11.30 -7.38 -11.74
C GLY A 55 10.45 -8.48 -12.37
N ALA A 56 9.45 -9.02 -11.66
CA ALA A 56 8.45 -9.87 -12.28
C ALA A 56 7.41 -8.97 -12.97
N ALA A 57 7.24 -9.14 -14.28
CA ALA A 57 6.16 -8.53 -15.04
C ALA A 57 4.82 -9.01 -14.45
N ALA A 58 4.30 -8.26 -13.49
CA ALA A 58 3.05 -8.60 -12.85
C ALA A 58 1.92 -8.45 -13.88
N ASP A 59 1.13 -9.51 -14.03
CA ASP A 59 -0.16 -9.57 -14.75
C ASP A 59 -1.19 -8.50 -14.27
N SER A 60 -0.81 -7.68 -13.30
CA SER A 60 -1.59 -6.64 -12.64
C SER A 60 -0.63 -5.51 -12.30
N GLN A 61 -0.71 -4.43 -13.08
CA GLN A 61 0.10 -3.24 -12.92
C GLN A 61 -0.58 -2.34 -11.87
N PRO A 62 0.11 -1.79 -10.84
CA PRO A 62 -0.51 -0.77 -10.01
C PRO A 62 -0.98 0.42 -10.84
N GLU A 63 -2.19 0.88 -10.54
CA GLU A 63 -2.84 1.99 -11.26
C GLU A 63 -2.85 3.28 -10.43
N SER A 64 -2.74 3.16 -9.10
CA SER A 64 -2.83 4.29 -8.19
C SER A 64 -1.90 4.14 -6.99
N ARG A 65 -1.49 5.28 -6.44
CA ARG A 65 -0.73 5.42 -5.20
C ARG A 65 -1.54 6.23 -4.21
N LEU A 66 -1.69 5.67 -3.02
CA LEU A 66 -2.26 6.33 -1.87
C LEU A 66 -1.13 6.69 -0.90
N THR A 67 -1.08 7.95 -0.48
CA THR A 67 -0.14 8.40 0.55
C THR A 67 -0.91 8.61 1.84
N PHE A 68 -0.52 7.86 2.86
CA PHE A 68 -1.04 7.96 4.20
C PHE A 68 -0.04 8.63 5.13
N MET A 69 -0.55 9.29 6.16
CA MET A 69 0.23 9.80 7.26
C MET A 69 -0.14 9.05 8.55
N THR A 70 0.86 8.52 9.25
CA THR A 70 0.67 7.93 10.57
C THR A 70 0.40 9.02 11.61
N GLN A 71 -0.11 8.64 12.79
CA GLN A 71 -0.25 9.53 13.94
C GLN A 71 1.06 10.23 14.38
N HIS A 72 2.22 9.69 13.99
CA HIS A 72 3.54 10.25 14.30
C HIS A 72 4.09 11.14 13.17
N GLY A 73 3.30 11.42 12.13
CA GLY A 73 3.72 12.24 11.00
C GLY A 73 4.57 11.51 9.95
N ARG A 74 4.76 10.19 10.08
CA ARG A 74 5.47 9.38 9.07
C ARG A 74 4.57 9.18 7.85
N LEU A 75 5.11 9.39 6.65
CA LEU A 75 4.41 9.07 5.41
C LEU A 75 4.57 7.59 5.05
N VAL A 76 3.50 7.00 4.53
CA VAL A 76 3.43 5.63 4.05
C VAL A 76 2.74 5.64 2.70
N ASP A 77 3.47 5.25 1.66
CA ASP A 77 2.91 5.07 0.33
C ASP A 77 2.42 3.63 0.15
N ILE A 78 1.22 3.47 -0.40
CA ILE A 78 0.63 2.19 -0.74
C ILE A 78 0.19 2.21 -2.20
N LEU A 79 0.64 1.22 -2.98
CA LEU A 79 0.20 1.06 -4.36
C LEU A 79 -1.07 0.20 -4.40
N VAL A 80 -2.02 0.62 -5.21
CA VAL A 80 -3.26 -0.10 -5.51
C VAL A 80 -3.05 -0.91 -6.76
N VAL A 81 -3.13 -2.23 -6.61
CA VAL A 81 -2.93 -3.22 -7.67
C VAL A 81 -4.26 -3.89 -7.97
N PRO A 82 -4.96 -3.52 -9.06
CA PRO A 82 -6.19 -4.18 -9.46
C PRO A 82 -5.91 -5.57 -10.01
N SER A 83 -6.69 -6.56 -9.56
CA SER A 83 -6.68 -7.89 -10.15
C SER A 83 -7.65 -7.99 -11.33
N LYS A 84 -7.39 -8.90 -12.28
CA LYS A 84 -8.32 -9.27 -13.37
C LYS A 84 -9.71 -9.72 -12.85
N SER A 85 -9.81 -10.15 -11.60
CA SER A 85 -11.09 -10.49 -10.94
C SER A 85 -11.85 -9.29 -10.38
N GLY A 86 -11.33 -8.07 -10.52
CA GLY A 86 -11.89 -6.85 -9.93
C GLY A 86 -11.56 -6.64 -8.45
N ILE A 87 -10.79 -7.55 -7.83
CA ILE A 87 -10.35 -7.41 -6.44
C ILE A 87 -9.14 -6.48 -6.39
N LEU A 88 -9.19 -5.46 -5.53
CA LEU A 88 -8.04 -4.60 -5.25
C LEU A 88 -7.08 -5.28 -4.27
N ARG A 89 -5.79 -5.14 -4.55
CA ARG A 89 -4.72 -5.52 -3.64
C ARG A 89 -3.87 -4.31 -3.32
N PHE A 90 -3.34 -4.27 -2.10
CA PHE A 90 -2.55 -3.16 -1.60
C PHE A 90 -1.11 -3.60 -1.40
N LEU A 91 -0.19 -2.86 -1.99
CA LEU A 91 1.25 -3.08 -1.87
C LEU A 91 1.85 -1.90 -1.08
N PRO A 92 2.01 -2.03 0.24
CA PRO A 92 2.68 -1.00 1.02
C PRO A 92 4.16 -0.94 0.64
N LEU A 93 4.65 0.28 0.38
CA LEU A 93 6.05 0.57 0.07
C LEU A 93 6.88 0.83 1.34
N SER A 94 6.34 0.47 2.50
CA SER A 94 6.94 0.62 3.82
C SER A 94 6.31 -0.40 4.76
N THR A 95 6.99 -0.74 5.86
CA THR A 95 6.36 -1.55 6.91
C THR A 95 5.13 -0.84 7.46
N LEU A 96 4.00 -1.55 7.46
CA LEU A 96 2.79 -1.15 8.16
C LEU A 96 2.89 -1.63 9.60
N ASP A 97 2.59 -0.74 10.53
CA ASP A 97 2.50 -1.04 11.94
C ASP A 97 1.06 -1.42 12.25
N GLU A 98 0.83 -2.70 12.53
CA GLU A 98 -0.48 -3.20 12.94
C GLU A 98 -1.05 -2.34 14.09
N LYS A 99 -2.35 -2.06 14.05
CA LYS A 99 -3.08 -1.17 14.99
C LYS A 99 -2.87 0.34 14.83
N HIS A 100 -2.06 0.79 13.88
CA HIS A 100 -1.94 2.23 13.62
C HIS A 100 -3.08 2.78 12.77
N ARG A 101 -3.40 4.05 13.03
CA ARG A 101 -4.31 4.88 12.26
C ARG A 101 -3.52 5.60 11.15
N TYR A 102 -4.04 5.53 9.94
CA TYR A 102 -3.41 6.03 8.72
C TYR A 102 -4.35 7.04 8.07
N ARG A 103 -4.03 8.33 8.17
CA ARG A 103 -4.82 9.38 7.54
C ARG A 103 -4.46 9.49 6.06
N LEU A 104 -5.44 9.37 5.16
CA LEU A 104 -5.21 9.56 3.72
C LEU A 104 -4.96 11.04 3.44
N ILE A 105 -3.82 11.37 2.83
CA ILE A 105 -3.45 12.76 2.53
C ILE A 105 -3.25 13.03 1.04
N ALA A 106 -3.06 11.98 0.23
CA ALA A 106 -3.01 12.11 -1.22
C ALA A 106 -3.41 10.80 -1.91
N ALA A 107 -4.02 10.94 -3.08
CA ALA A 107 -4.28 9.86 -4.01
C ALA A 107 -3.86 10.30 -5.42
N GLN A 108 -3.05 9.50 -6.09
CA GLN A 108 -2.48 9.82 -7.40
C GLN A 108 -2.60 8.60 -8.31
N THR A 109 -2.96 8.81 -9.57
CA THR A 109 -2.83 7.80 -10.61
C THR A 109 -1.36 7.72 -11.02
N VAL A 110 -0.77 6.52 -11.07
CA VAL A 110 0.67 6.37 -11.36
C VAL A 110 0.89 5.23 -12.35
N GLY A 111 1.87 5.40 -13.25
CA GLY A 111 2.50 4.28 -13.95
C GLY A 111 3.58 3.63 -13.08
N LEU A 112 3.81 2.32 -13.19
CA LEU A 112 4.73 1.57 -12.31
C LEU A 112 6.12 2.17 -12.16
N GLU A 113 6.65 2.75 -13.24
CA GLU A 113 8.07 3.09 -13.35
C GLU A 113 8.49 4.12 -12.29
N ASP A 114 7.62 5.10 -12.01
CA ASP A 114 7.88 6.15 -11.01
C ASP A 114 7.78 5.61 -9.56
N ALA A 115 6.85 4.69 -9.31
CA ALA A 115 6.59 4.16 -7.97
C ALA A 115 7.72 3.25 -7.48
N PHE A 116 8.20 2.36 -8.35
CA PHE A 116 9.29 1.43 -8.02
C PHE A 116 10.65 2.11 -7.97
N ALA A 117 10.92 3.10 -8.82
CA ALA A 117 12.15 3.89 -8.74
C ALA A 117 12.29 4.56 -7.36
N ASN A 118 11.20 5.10 -6.82
CA ASN A 118 11.17 5.71 -5.49
C ASN A 118 11.33 4.67 -4.36
N PHE A 119 10.71 3.49 -4.48
CA PHE A 119 10.86 2.41 -3.50
C PHE A 119 12.27 1.83 -3.49
N ALA A 120 12.86 1.52 -4.64
CA ALA A 120 14.22 0.96 -4.73
C ALA A 120 15.27 1.95 -4.19
N THR A 121 15.04 3.25 -4.36
CA THR A 121 15.92 4.31 -3.82
C THR A 121 15.73 4.49 -2.31
N SER A 122 14.50 4.36 -1.79
CA SER A 122 14.18 4.50 -0.36
C SER A 122 14.54 3.25 0.45
N GLY A 123 14.31 2.06 -0.10
CA GLY A 123 14.64 0.76 0.51
C GLY A 123 16.15 0.53 0.63
N ARG A 124 16.97 1.11 -0.26
CA ARG A 124 18.43 1.11 -0.11
C ARG A 124 18.93 1.94 1.07
N LYS A 125 18.16 2.93 1.54
CA LYS A 125 18.53 3.72 2.73
C LYS A 125 18.20 3.03 4.06
N GLN A 126 17.37 1.99 4.08
CA GLN A 126 16.99 1.29 5.32
C GLN A 126 17.92 0.14 5.73
N LEU A 127 18.93 -0.21 4.93
CA LEU A 127 19.90 -1.28 5.24
C LEU A 127 21.32 -0.78 5.57
N GLN A 128 21.49 0.51 5.86
CA GLN A 128 22.74 1.07 6.37
C GLN A 128 22.52 1.90 7.63
N SER A 129 22.09 1.26 8.71
CA SER A 129 22.23 1.80 10.07
C SER A 129 22.13 0.66 11.09
N VAL A 130 23.13 -0.22 11.09
CA VAL A 130 23.66 -0.87 12.31
C VAL A 130 25.16 -1.02 12.13
#